data_AF-A0A1I4EHV1-F1
#
_entry.id   AF-A0A1I4EHV1-F1
#
_cell.length_a   1.000
_cell.length_b   1.000
_cell.length_c   1.000
_cell.angle_alpha   90.00
_cell.angle_beta   90.00
_cell.angle_gamma   90.00
#
_symmetry.space_group_name_H-M   'P 1'
#
loop_
_entity.id
_entity.type
_entity.pdbx_description
1 polymer ?
#
loop_
_entity_poly.entity_id
_entity_poly.type
_entity_poly.pdbx_seq_one_letter_code
_entity_poly.pdbx_strand_id
1 'polypeptide(L)'
;MRVLTSDYLDVTDPDALRRLMLLQEQGAQVRIFECAGGSFHLKAYLFAGQDEQGRLRGQAFIGSSNISRQALLEGLEWNYRIDYPGDAGFLEARSRFEELFAQPRALPLSHAWIDAYEARRAPPPRAVAPGSQELEPLPEPTAVQREALKATPFKVFA
;
A
#
# COMPACT_ATOMS: atom_id res chain seq x y z
N MET A 1 6.77 -15.55 8.32
CA MET A 1 6.00 -14.47 7.66
C MET A 1 6.95 -13.36 7.26
N ARG A 2 6.69 -12.65 6.15
CA ARG A 2 7.49 -11.50 5.70
C ARG A 2 6.58 -10.34 5.34
N VAL A 3 6.93 -9.14 5.78
CA VAL A 3 6.16 -7.91 5.56
C VAL A 3 7.11 -6.85 5.02
N LEU A 4 6.69 -6.19 3.93
CA LEU A 4 7.34 -5.01 3.40
C LEU A 4 6.30 -3.88 3.40
N THR A 5 6.59 -2.79 4.10
CA THR A 5 5.82 -1.55 4.02
C THR A 5 6.75 -0.39 3.69
N SER A 6 6.29 0.85 3.73
CA SER A 6 7.08 2.01 3.32
C SER A 6 6.78 3.25 4.16
N ASP A 7 7.64 4.25 4.01
CA ASP A 7 7.43 5.62 4.47
C ASP A 7 6.72 6.52 3.43
N TYR A 8 6.15 5.93 2.37
CA TYR A 8 5.46 6.69 1.33
C TYR A 8 4.34 7.56 1.90
N LEU A 9 4.32 8.84 1.52
CA LEU A 9 3.36 9.87 1.95
C LEU A 9 3.23 10.06 3.46
N ASP A 10 4.15 9.49 4.27
CA ASP A 10 4.08 9.59 5.73
C ASP A 10 2.73 9.11 6.32
N VAL A 11 2.00 8.23 5.61
CA VAL A 11 0.67 7.77 6.03
C VAL A 11 0.72 6.57 6.97
N THR A 12 1.85 5.84 7.02
CA THR A 12 2.01 4.67 7.90
C THR A 12 1.99 5.11 9.37
N ASP A 13 1.14 4.48 10.18
CA ASP A 13 0.98 4.76 11.60
C ASP A 13 2.16 4.18 12.42
N PRO A 14 2.92 5.00 13.19
CA PRO A 14 3.97 4.52 14.08
C PRO A 14 3.51 3.43 15.06
N ASP A 15 2.30 3.52 15.60
CA ASP A 15 1.77 2.51 16.53
C ASP A 15 1.54 1.17 15.82
N ALA A 16 1.14 1.20 14.55
CA ALA A 16 1.02 0.00 13.73
C ALA A 16 2.41 -0.62 13.48
N LEU A 17 3.45 0.20 13.27
CA LEU A 17 4.82 -0.30 13.14
C LEU A 17 5.30 -0.97 14.44
N ARG A 18 5.00 -0.40 15.61
CA ARG A 18 5.30 -1.04 16.89
C ARG A 18 4.62 -2.40 17.03
N ARG A 19 3.38 -2.54 16.57
CA ARG A 19 2.69 -3.84 16.56
C ARG A 19 3.35 -4.84 15.61
N LEU A 20 3.89 -4.39 14.48
CA LEU A 20 4.67 -5.25 13.59
C LEU A 20 5.98 -5.74 14.25
N MET A 21 6.56 -4.97 15.17
CA MET A 21 7.73 -5.43 15.95
C MET A 21 7.39 -6.63 16.83
N LEU A 22 6.19 -6.69 17.43
CA LEU A 22 5.73 -7.86 18.18
C LEU A 22 5.67 -9.12 17.31
N LEU A 23 5.36 -8.96 16.02
CA LEU A 23 5.39 -10.09 15.07
C LEU A 23 6.83 -10.49 14.73
N GLN A 24 7.78 -9.53 14.71
CA GLN A 24 9.20 -9.87 14.54
C GLN A 24 9.74 -10.69 15.70
N GLU A 25 9.31 -10.41 16.93
CA GLU A 25 9.64 -11.22 18.11
C GLU A 25 9.16 -12.67 17.96
N GLN A 26 8.11 -12.90 17.18
CA GLN A 26 7.59 -14.23 16.84
C GLN A 26 8.21 -14.82 15.56
N GLY A 27 9.27 -14.22 15.02
CA GLY A 27 10.01 -14.71 13.85
C GLY A 27 9.52 -14.16 12.50
N ALA A 28 8.67 -13.13 12.48
CA ALA A 28 8.40 -12.40 11.25
C ALA A 28 9.61 -11.58 10.81
N GLN A 29 9.80 -11.42 9.50
CA GLN A 29 10.77 -10.46 8.96
C GLN A 29 9.99 -9.25 8.47
N VAL A 30 10.18 -8.10 9.11
CA VAL A 30 9.51 -6.85 8.73
C VAL A 30 10.58 -5.89 8.23
N ARG A 31 10.37 -5.37 7.02
CA ARG A 31 11.22 -4.36 6.40
C ARG A 31 10.42 -3.13 6.01
N ILE A 32 11.09 -1.98 6.06
CA ILE A 32 10.58 -0.71 5.56
C ILE A 32 11.34 -0.35 4.30
N PHE A 33 10.61 -0.09 3.22
CA PHE A 33 11.12 0.48 2.00
C PHE A 33 11.17 2.00 2.13
N GLU A 34 12.38 2.57 2.14
CA GLU A 34 12.56 4.01 2.12
C GLU A 34 12.38 4.55 0.69
N CYS A 35 11.35 5.38 0.51
CA CYS A 35 10.94 5.83 -0.80
C CYS A 35 11.89 6.86 -1.38
N ALA A 36 12.49 7.71 -0.54
CA ALA A 36 13.42 8.78 -0.94
C ALA A 36 12.93 9.61 -2.15
N GLY A 37 11.64 9.98 -2.13
CA GLY A 37 10.97 10.72 -3.22
C GLY A 37 10.34 9.85 -4.31
N GLY A 38 10.56 8.53 -4.30
CA GLY A 38 9.84 7.57 -5.13
C GLY A 38 8.43 7.26 -4.60
N SER A 39 7.62 6.56 -5.40
CA SER A 39 6.30 6.08 -4.98
C SER A 39 6.37 4.63 -4.51
N PHE A 40 5.61 4.32 -3.46
CA PHE A 40 5.37 2.94 -3.03
C PHE A 40 3.87 2.78 -2.73
N HIS A 41 3.13 2.35 -3.75
CA HIS A 41 1.67 2.19 -3.65
C HIS A 41 1.20 0.74 -3.84
N LEU A 42 2.11 -0.23 -3.69
CA LEU A 42 1.79 -1.65 -3.80
C LEU A 42 0.92 -2.12 -2.62
N LYS A 43 -0.15 -2.85 -2.91
CA LYS A 43 -0.86 -3.69 -1.94
C LYS A 43 -1.01 -5.09 -2.51
N ALA A 44 -0.29 -6.03 -1.91
CA ALA A 44 -0.29 -7.42 -2.33
C ALA A 44 -0.12 -8.35 -1.13
N TYR A 45 -0.86 -9.46 -1.17
CA TYR A 45 -0.84 -10.50 -0.13
C TYR A 45 -0.56 -11.84 -0.78
N LEU A 46 0.58 -12.43 -0.43
CA LEU A 46 1.02 -13.70 -0.99
C LEU A 46 1.02 -14.78 0.10
N PHE A 47 0.30 -15.86 -0.16
CA PHE A 47 0.23 -17.05 0.67
C PHE A 47 0.86 -18.19 -0.10
N ALA A 48 1.85 -18.85 0.50
CA ALA A 48 2.54 -20.00 -0.11
C ALA A 48 2.53 -21.16 0.87
N GLY A 49 2.32 -22.37 0.36
CA GLY A 49 2.33 -23.60 1.13
C GLY A 49 2.61 -24.82 0.26
N GLN A 50 2.38 -26.00 0.79
CA GLN A 50 2.45 -27.26 0.06
C GLN A 50 1.14 -28.01 0.20
N ASP A 51 0.74 -28.77 -0.83
CA ASP A 51 -0.37 -29.72 -0.69
C ASP A 51 0.08 -31.02 0.02
N GLU A 52 -0.85 -31.95 0.20
CA GLU A 52 -0.60 -33.25 0.86
C GLU A 52 0.49 -34.07 0.17
N GLN A 53 0.75 -33.81 -1.11
CA GLN A 53 1.79 -34.48 -1.90
C GLN A 53 3.12 -33.68 -1.91
N GLY A 54 3.23 -32.62 -1.10
CA GLY A 54 4.42 -31.78 -1.00
C GLY A 54 4.60 -30.80 -2.17
N ARG A 55 3.60 -30.62 -3.04
CA ARG A 55 3.71 -29.73 -4.20
C ARG A 55 3.37 -28.30 -3.81
N LEU A 56 4.11 -27.33 -4.34
CA LEU A 56 3.90 -25.91 -4.08
C LEU A 56 2.45 -25.50 -4.43
N ARG A 57 1.80 -24.84 -3.47
CA ARG A 57 0.52 -24.16 -3.63
C ARG A 57 0.70 -22.68 -3.27
N GLY A 58 -0.01 -21.82 -3.99
CA GLY A 58 0.13 -20.37 -3.85
C GLY A 58 -1.17 -19.64 -4.08
N GLN A 59 -1.40 -18.56 -3.35
CA GLN A 59 -2.46 -17.59 -3.62
C GLN A 59 -1.85 -16.19 -3.53
N ALA A 60 -2.11 -15.34 -4.52
CA ALA A 60 -1.80 -13.92 -4.45
C ALA A 60 -3.08 -13.11 -4.56
N PHE A 61 -3.21 -12.09 -3.72
CA PHE A 61 -4.25 -11.06 -3.82
C PHE A 61 -3.55 -9.73 -4.13
N ILE A 62 -3.94 -9.08 -5.22
CA ILE A 62 -3.37 -7.80 -5.65
C ILE A 62 -4.53 -6.84 -5.91
N GLY A 63 -4.48 -5.65 -5.33
CA GLY A 63 -5.61 -4.72 -5.43
C GLY A 63 -5.43 -3.43 -4.65
N SER A 64 -6.57 -2.81 -4.31
CA SER A 64 -6.62 -1.51 -3.63
C SER A 64 -6.52 -1.63 -2.09
N SER A 65 -6.75 -2.82 -1.53
CA SER A 65 -6.86 -3.01 -0.08
C SER A 65 -5.54 -2.87 0.67
N ASN A 66 -5.40 -1.80 1.45
CA ASN A 66 -4.37 -1.71 2.50
C ASN A 66 -4.71 -2.62 3.71
N ILE A 67 -3.73 -2.92 4.56
CA ILE A 67 -3.97 -3.60 5.86
C ILE A 67 -4.56 -2.57 6.83
N SER A 68 -5.85 -2.33 6.71
CA SER A 68 -6.59 -1.43 7.60
C SER A 68 -7.98 -2.00 7.87
N ARG A 69 -8.57 -1.64 9.02
CA ARG A 69 -9.94 -2.06 9.35
C ARG A 69 -10.93 -1.66 8.26
N GLN A 70 -10.81 -0.43 7.74
CA GLN A 70 -11.67 0.08 6.68
C GLN A 70 -11.57 -0.81 5.44
N ALA A 71 -10.38 -0.96 4.85
CA ALA A 71 -10.20 -1.71 3.62
C ALA A 71 -10.57 -3.20 3.74
N LEU A 72 -10.40 -3.81 4.93
CA LEU A 72 -10.66 -5.23 5.12
C LEU A 72 -12.13 -5.57 5.45
N LEU A 73 -12.91 -4.62 5.97
CA LEU A 73 -14.26 -4.92 6.49
C LEU A 73 -15.37 -4.06 5.89
N GLU A 74 -15.09 -2.78 5.59
CA GLU A 74 -16.14 -1.78 5.31
C GLU A 74 -15.93 -1.04 3.98
N GLY A 75 -14.71 -1.07 3.44
CA GLY A 75 -14.33 -0.41 2.20
C GLY A 75 -14.86 -1.14 0.96
N LEU A 76 -15.19 -0.35 -0.06
CA LEU A 76 -15.39 -0.87 -1.41
C LEU A 76 -14.02 -1.06 -2.06
N GLU A 77 -13.51 -2.28 -1.99
CA GLU A 77 -12.18 -2.62 -2.49
C GLU A 77 -12.27 -3.62 -3.64
N TRP A 78 -11.42 -3.44 -4.65
CA TRP A 78 -11.23 -4.42 -5.71
C TRP A 78 -9.91 -5.14 -5.50
N ASN A 79 -9.97 -6.47 -5.53
CA ASN A 79 -8.80 -7.34 -5.47
C ASN A 79 -8.90 -8.43 -6.53
N TYR A 80 -7.80 -8.69 -7.20
CA TYR A 80 -7.64 -9.82 -8.09
C TYR A 80 -6.95 -10.98 -7.36
N ARG A 81 -7.54 -12.18 -7.44
CA ARG A 81 -6.97 -13.39 -6.86
C ARG A 81 -6.31 -14.24 -7.93
N ILE A 82 -5.09 -14.68 -7.66
CA ILE A 82 -4.28 -15.55 -8.52
C ILE A 82 -4.02 -16.84 -7.75
N ASP A 83 -4.41 -17.98 -8.31
CA ASP A 83 -4.27 -19.30 -7.69
C ASP A 83 -3.18 -20.13 -8.40
N TYR A 84 -2.28 -20.74 -7.61
CA TYR A 84 -1.21 -21.61 -8.10
C TYR A 84 -1.27 -23.00 -7.46
N PRO A 85 -1.05 -24.09 -8.23
CA PRO A 85 -0.90 -24.15 -9.69
C PRO A 85 -2.20 -23.80 -10.42
N GLY A 86 -2.07 -23.21 -11.60
CA GLY A 86 -3.18 -22.72 -12.43
C GLY A 86 -2.77 -21.47 -13.18
N ASP A 87 -2.26 -20.49 -12.43
CA ASP A 87 -1.74 -19.24 -12.97
C ASP A 87 -0.29 -18.98 -12.49
N ALA A 88 0.62 -18.82 -13.46
CA ALA A 88 2.04 -18.54 -13.20
C ALA A 88 2.29 -17.13 -12.65
N GLY A 89 1.31 -16.22 -12.73
CA GLY A 89 1.38 -14.87 -12.16
C GLY A 89 1.68 -14.87 -10.66
N PHE A 90 1.33 -15.94 -9.93
CA PHE A 90 1.74 -16.10 -8.53
C PHE A 90 3.27 -16.17 -8.39
N LEU A 91 3.95 -16.91 -9.27
CA LEU A 91 5.40 -17.05 -9.24
C LEU A 91 6.08 -15.73 -9.59
N GLU A 92 5.53 -14.98 -10.54
CA GLU A 92 5.99 -13.64 -10.87
C GLU A 92 5.84 -12.69 -9.68
N ALA A 93 4.63 -12.61 -9.10
CA ALA A 93 4.38 -11.77 -7.92
C ALA A 93 5.33 -12.10 -6.76
N ARG A 94 5.60 -13.40 -6.55
CA ARG A 94 6.57 -13.85 -5.55
C ARG A 94 7.98 -13.37 -5.88
N SER A 95 8.44 -13.51 -7.13
CA SER A 95 9.75 -13.01 -7.56
C SER A 95 9.90 -11.50 -7.34
N ARG A 96 8.89 -10.72 -7.75
CA ARG A 96 8.89 -9.26 -7.55
C ARG A 96 8.93 -8.88 -6.08
N PHE A 97 8.24 -9.62 -5.22
CA PHE A 97 8.34 -9.43 -3.78
C PHE A 97 9.77 -9.69 -3.29
N GLU A 98 10.41 -10.80 -3.69
CA GLU A 98 11.80 -11.08 -3.29
C GLU A 98 12.76 -9.98 -3.75
N GLU A 99 12.63 -9.51 -5.00
CA GLU A 99 13.42 -8.42 -5.57
C GLU A 99 13.31 -7.15 -4.72
N LEU A 100 12.08 -6.72 -4.40
CA LEU A 100 11.82 -5.55 -3.56
C LEU A 100 12.35 -5.75 -2.14
N PHE A 101 12.12 -6.93 -1.55
CA PHE A 101 12.50 -7.24 -0.18
C PHE A 101 14.02 -7.25 -0.01
N ALA A 102 14.77 -7.62 -1.06
CA ALA A 102 16.23 -7.65 -1.07
C ALA A 102 16.90 -6.30 -1.38
N GLN A 103 16.15 -5.25 -1.76
CA GLN A 103 16.76 -3.97 -2.12
C GLN A 103 17.49 -3.33 -0.93
N PRO A 104 18.59 -2.58 -1.17
CA PRO A 104 19.32 -1.87 -0.10
C PRO A 104 18.46 -0.89 0.70
N ARG A 105 17.41 -0.34 0.07
CA ARG A 105 16.43 0.57 0.70
C ARG A 105 15.32 -0.13 1.49
N ALA A 106 15.26 -1.46 1.45
CA ALA A 106 14.36 -2.25 2.29
C ALA A 106 15.07 -2.57 3.61
N LEU A 107 15.02 -1.62 4.55
CA LEU A 107 15.71 -1.70 5.83
C LEU A 107 14.93 -2.56 6.83
N PRO A 108 15.60 -3.34 7.71
CA PRO A 108 14.92 -3.99 8.82
C PRO A 108 14.22 -2.98 9.71
N LEU A 109 12.96 -3.27 10.08
CA LEU A 109 12.25 -2.43 11.04
C LEU A 109 12.94 -2.49 12.42
N SER A 110 13.11 -1.33 13.04
CA SER A 110 13.76 -1.19 14.34
C SER A 110 13.13 -0.05 15.13
N HIS A 111 13.33 -0.07 16.46
CA HIS A 111 12.83 1.01 17.33
C HIS A 111 13.37 2.38 16.89
N ALA A 112 14.67 2.47 16.59
CA ALA A 112 15.34 3.70 16.15
C ALA A 112 14.80 4.23 14.82
N TRP A 113 14.46 3.33 13.88
CA TRP A 113 13.84 3.74 12.63
C TRP A 113 12.45 4.34 12.87
N ILE A 114 11.64 3.74 13.74
CA ILE A 114 10.31 4.25 14.08
C ILE A 114 10.42 5.62 14.76
N ASP A 115 11.33 5.79 15.72
CA ASP A 115 11.55 7.07 16.42
C ASP A 115 11.94 8.18 15.42
N ALA A 116 12.85 7.88 14.50
CA ALA A 116 13.30 8.83 13.48
C ALA A 116 12.19 9.16 12.48
N TYR A 117 11.39 8.16 12.07
CA TYR A 117 10.23 8.35 11.22
C TYR A 117 9.19 9.24 11.92
N GLU A 118 8.80 8.93 13.15
CA GLU A 118 7.82 9.70 13.92
C GLU A 118 8.23 11.16 14.08
N ALA A 119 9.53 11.43 14.31
CA ALA A 119 10.05 12.78 14.43
C ALA A 119 9.99 13.61 13.12
N ARG A 120 10.13 12.96 11.95
CA ARG A 120 10.11 13.66 10.64
C ARG A 120 8.75 13.60 9.93
N ARG A 121 7.87 12.72 10.35
CA ARG A 121 6.61 12.37 9.68
C ARG A 121 5.69 13.57 9.60
N ALA A 122 5.31 13.98 8.38
CA ALA A 122 4.35 15.03 8.13
C ALA A 122 3.20 14.49 7.25
N PRO A 123 2.20 13.81 7.84
CA PRO A 123 1.13 13.22 7.05
C PRO A 123 0.35 14.32 6.32
N PRO A 124 -0.12 14.06 5.09
CA PRO A 124 -0.97 15.01 4.38
C PRO A 124 -2.24 15.30 5.20
N PRO A 125 -2.79 16.52 5.12
CA PRO A 125 -4.02 16.85 5.81
C PRO A 125 -5.10 15.85 5.42
N ARG A 126 -5.76 15.27 6.44
CA ARG A 126 -6.78 14.26 6.27
C ARG A 126 -7.92 14.87 5.46
N ALA A 127 -8.16 14.41 4.23
CA ALA A 127 -9.34 14.82 3.48
C ALA A 127 -10.59 14.43 4.29
N VAL A 128 -11.48 15.39 4.52
CA VAL A 128 -12.73 15.18 5.29
C VAL A 128 -13.77 14.40 4.46
N ALA A 129 -13.39 13.88 3.30
CA ALA A 129 -14.22 13.03 2.44
C ALA A 129 -13.74 11.57 2.47
N PRO A 130 -14.63 10.58 2.58
CA PRO A 130 -14.24 9.17 2.53
C PRO A 130 -13.83 8.80 1.10
N GLY A 131 -12.61 8.30 0.91
CA GLY A 131 -12.32 7.34 -0.16
C GLY A 131 -11.20 7.61 -1.17
N SER A 132 -10.64 8.82 -1.28
CA SER A 132 -9.53 9.05 -2.23
C SER A 132 -8.45 9.97 -1.66
N GLN A 133 -7.20 9.50 -1.68
CA GLN A 133 -5.99 10.29 -1.40
C GLN A 133 -5.35 10.85 -2.68
N GLU A 134 -6.06 10.82 -3.81
CA GLU A 134 -5.62 11.50 -5.03
C GLU A 134 -5.91 13.00 -4.91
N LEU A 135 -5.07 13.72 -4.18
CA LEU A 135 -4.81 15.11 -4.52
C LEU A 135 -3.78 15.10 -5.65
N GLU A 136 -4.22 14.68 -6.84
CA GLU A 136 -3.54 15.20 -8.03
C GLU A 136 -3.63 16.73 -7.95
N PRO A 137 -2.53 17.48 -8.19
CA PRO A 137 -2.66 18.92 -8.35
C PRO A 137 -3.73 19.16 -9.41
N LEU A 138 -4.72 20.00 -9.11
CA LEU A 138 -5.79 20.33 -10.06
C LEU A 138 -5.13 20.62 -11.41
N PRO A 139 -5.40 19.82 -12.47
CA PRO A 139 -4.81 20.10 -13.76
C PRO A 139 -5.23 21.50 -14.17
N GLU A 140 -4.29 22.29 -14.69
CA GLU A 140 -4.67 23.61 -15.21
C GLU A 140 -5.74 23.42 -16.29
N PRO A 141 -6.90 24.09 -16.17
CA PRO A 141 -7.96 23.88 -17.12
C PRO A 141 -7.48 24.22 -18.52
N THR A 142 -7.62 23.27 -19.44
CA THR A 142 -7.37 23.50 -20.87
C THR A 142 -8.24 24.64 -21.39
N ALA A 143 -7.89 25.20 -22.56
CA ALA A 143 -8.67 26.27 -23.17
C ALA A 143 -10.17 25.91 -23.32
N VAL A 144 -10.45 24.66 -23.69
CA VAL A 144 -11.82 24.12 -23.84
C VAL A 144 -12.53 24.01 -22.48
N GLN A 145 -11.84 23.61 -21.41
CA GLN A 145 -12.42 23.53 -20.06
C GLN A 145 -12.72 24.92 -19.49
N ARG A 146 -11.87 25.92 -19.77
CA ARG A 146 -12.13 27.33 -19.38
C ARG A 146 -13.34 27.91 -20.09
N GLU A 147 -13.55 27.53 -21.35
CA GLU A 147 -14.71 27.94 -22.13
C GLU A 147 -16.00 27.28 -21.59
N ALA A 148 -15.94 25.98 -21.28
CA ALA A 148 -17.05 25.24 -20.68
C ALA A 148 -17.47 25.77 -19.29
N LEU A 149 -16.51 26.16 -18.46
CA LEU A 149 -16.75 26.79 -17.14
C LEU A 149 -17.42 28.17 -17.26
N LYS A 150 -17.12 28.94 -18.31
CA LYS A 150 -17.78 30.23 -18.57
C LYS A 150 -19.22 30.05 -19.08
N ALA A 151 -19.54 28.90 -19.66
CA ALA A 151 -20.83 28.61 -20.27
C ALA A 151 -21.89 28.04 -19.30
N THR A 152 -21.55 27.73 -18.04
CA THR A 152 -22.47 27.13 -17.07
C THR A 152 -22.80 28.08 -15.90
N PRO A 153 -23.93 28.82 -15.94
CA PRO A 153 -24.42 29.52 -14.76
C PRO A 153 -25.22 28.55 -13.88
N PHE A 154 -24.57 27.81 -12.99
CA PHE A 154 -25.29 27.11 -11.92
C PHE A 154 -25.67 28.11 -10.82
N LYS A 155 -26.92 28.59 -10.85
CA LYS A 155 -27.60 29.11 -9.66
C LYS A 155 -27.88 27.93 -8.73
N VAL A 156 -27.17 27.85 -7.62
CA VAL A 156 -27.54 26.96 -6.51
C VAL A 156 -28.71 27.63 -5.78
N PHE A 157 -29.88 27.01 -5.82
CA PHE A 157 -30.93 27.25 -4.82
C PHE A 157 -30.59 26.40 -3.59
N ALA A 158 -30.80 27.00 -2.41
CA ALA A 158 -30.51 26.45 -1.08
C ALA A 158 -31.21 25.12 -0.79
#